data_AF-A0A5D3WIR3-F1
#
_entry.id   AF-A0A5D3WIR3-F1
#
_cell.length_a   1.000
_cell.length_b   1.000
_cell.length_c   1.000
_cell.angle_alpha   90.00
_cell.angle_beta   90.00
_cell.angle_gamma   90.00
#
_symmetry.space_group_name_H-M   'P 1'
#
loop_
_entity.id
_entity.type
_entity.pdbx_description
1 polymer ?
#
loop_
_entity_poly.entity_id
_entity_poly.type
_entity_poly.pdbx_seq_one_letter_code
_entity_poly.pdbx_strand_id
1 'polypeptide(L)'
;MKLRDVKRVVVSSAVTSATLLVIVSGASVFGEYLTFEQIPNQIAEAVVSHIDSPWIFLLAVNILLLIIGMFMDIISATLILTPIFLPLLSKFGIDTMHFGLLMTINLGIGYCTPPLGVSLYISGATVDRNLLYVSRSVIPFLLIQIGILMVLTYWSDLVMLLPRLVYG
;
A
#
# COMPACT_ATOMS: atom_id res chain seq x y z
N MET A 1 -6.81 12.72 -38.99
CA MET A 1 -7.67 11.60 -38.55
C MET A 1 -9.10 11.91 -38.98
N LYS A 2 -9.82 10.99 -39.61
CA LYS A 2 -11.24 11.24 -39.97
C LYS A 2 -12.11 11.11 -38.71
N LEU A 3 -13.23 11.82 -38.64
CA LEU A 3 -14.15 11.79 -37.48
C LEU A 3 -14.62 10.36 -37.12
N ARG A 4 -14.67 9.46 -38.12
CA ARG A 4 -14.97 8.02 -37.94
C ARG A 4 -13.84 7.26 -37.23
N ASP A 5 -12.59 7.64 -37.43
CA ASP A 5 -11.44 7.00 -36.79
C ASP A 5 -11.39 7.40 -35.31
N VAL A 6 -11.71 8.67 -35.00
CA VAL A 6 -11.83 9.16 -33.62
C VAL A 6 -12.91 8.39 -32.86
N LYS A 7 -14.11 8.25 -33.43
CA LYS A 7 -15.19 7.46 -32.80
C LYS A 7 -14.78 6.00 -32.56
N ARG A 8 -14.07 5.37 -33.51
CA ARG A 8 -13.60 3.98 -33.37
C ARG A 8 -12.60 3.83 -32.23
N VAL A 9 -11.61 4.72 -32.14
CA VAL A 9 -10.59 4.69 -31.08
C VAL A 9 -11.23 4.91 -29.71
N VAL A 10 -12.10 5.91 -29.58
CA VAL A 10 -12.79 6.20 -28.30
C VAL A 10 -13.61 5.00 -27.82
N VAL A 11 -14.37 4.35 -28.71
CA VAL A 11 -15.18 3.18 -28.34
C VAL A 11 -14.29 2.00 -27.96
N SER A 12 -13.21 1.75 -28.71
CA SER A 12 -12.27 0.66 -28.39
C SER A 12 -11.60 0.86 -27.03
N SER A 13 -11.10 2.07 -26.75
CA SER A 13 -10.48 2.39 -25.47
C SER A 13 -11.49 2.34 -24.31
N ALA A 14 -12.73 2.78 -24.54
CA ALA A 14 -13.78 2.72 -23.52
C ALA A 14 -14.13 1.27 -23.13
N VAL A 15 -14.18 0.34 -24.09
CA VAL A 15 -14.46 -1.08 -23.82
C VAL A 15 -13.35 -1.73 -23.00
N THR A 16 -12.08 -1.50 -23.35
CA THR A 16 -10.94 -2.02 -22.57
C THR A 16 -10.94 -1.49 -21.14
N SER A 17 -11.14 -0.18 -20.96
CA SER A 17 -11.23 0.43 -19.64
C SER A 17 -12.42 -0.09 -18.83
N ALA A 18 -13.58 -0.32 -19.44
CA ALA A 18 -14.76 -0.83 -18.76
C ALA A 18 -14.53 -2.24 -18.19
N THR A 19 -13.93 -3.15 -18.95
CA THR A 19 -13.63 -4.50 -18.45
C THR A 19 -12.69 -4.48 -17.24
N LEU A 20 -11.70 -3.59 -17.24
CA LEU A 20 -10.76 -3.46 -16.12
C LEU A 20 -11.42 -2.82 -14.89
N LEU A 21 -12.24 -1.78 -15.09
CA LEU A 21 -12.98 -1.14 -14.00
C LEU A 21 -13.89 -2.13 -13.26
N VAL A 22 -14.48 -3.10 -13.96
CA VAL A 22 -15.31 -4.14 -13.31
C VAL A 22 -14.47 -5.00 -12.36
N ILE A 23 -13.27 -5.41 -12.77
CA ILE A 23 -12.35 -6.20 -11.92
C ILE A 23 -11.89 -5.36 -10.72
N VAL A 24 -11.48 -4.12 -10.96
CA VAL A 24 -11.04 -3.19 -9.90
C VAL A 24 -12.17 -2.90 -8.92
N SER A 25 -13.41 -2.72 -9.40
CA SER A 25 -14.56 -2.47 -8.54
C SER A 25 -14.81 -3.65 -7.59
N GLY A 26 -14.73 -4.88 -8.09
CA GLY A 26 -14.85 -6.08 -7.24
C GLY A 26 -13.73 -6.17 -6.18
N ALA A 27 -12.49 -5.84 -6.58
CA ALA A 27 -11.35 -5.79 -5.68
C ALA A 27 -11.52 -4.73 -4.57
N SER A 28 -11.98 -3.54 -4.93
CA SER A 28 -12.23 -2.44 -3.99
C SER A 28 -13.34 -2.79 -2.99
N VAL A 29 -14.43 -3.38 -3.46
CA VAL A 29 -15.53 -3.85 -2.58
C VAL A 29 -15.04 -4.90 -1.60
N PHE A 30 -14.14 -5.80 -2.02
CA PHE A 30 -13.54 -6.77 -1.11
C PHE A 30 -12.65 -6.12 -0.05
N GLY A 31 -11.82 -5.14 -0.43
CA GLY A 31 -11.02 -4.36 0.51
C GLY A 31 -11.87 -3.59 1.53
N GLU A 32 -12.97 -3.02 1.07
CA GLU A 32 -13.94 -2.34 1.93
C GLU A 32 -14.69 -3.34 2.81
N TYR A 33 -15.05 -4.52 2.32
CA TYR A 33 -15.66 -5.57 3.13
C TYR A 33 -14.76 -6.04 4.28
N LEU A 34 -13.47 -6.26 4.02
CA LEU A 34 -12.48 -6.58 5.07
C LEU A 34 -12.39 -5.47 6.13
N THR A 35 -12.56 -4.22 5.69
CA THR A 35 -12.61 -3.06 6.56
C THR A 35 -13.86 -3.06 7.43
N PHE A 36 -15.02 -3.35 6.84
CA PHE A 36 -16.30 -3.46 7.55
C PHE A 36 -16.27 -4.56 8.63
N GLU A 37 -15.68 -5.71 8.32
CA GLU A 37 -15.49 -6.82 9.28
C GLU A 37 -14.37 -6.56 10.31
N GLN A 38 -13.71 -5.39 10.23
CA GLN A 38 -12.59 -5.00 11.11
C GLN A 38 -11.46 -6.03 11.16
N ILE A 39 -11.28 -6.81 10.08
CA ILE A 39 -10.21 -7.80 9.97
C ILE A 39 -8.82 -7.16 10.17
N PRO A 40 -8.51 -5.98 9.57
CA PRO A 40 -7.24 -5.29 9.83
C PRO A 40 -7.00 -4.99 11.31
N ASN A 41 -8.06 -4.68 12.05
CA ASN A 41 -7.98 -4.37 13.48
C ASN A 41 -7.69 -5.63 14.31
N GLN A 42 -8.43 -6.71 14.05
CA GLN A 42 -8.22 -7.99 14.74
C GLN A 42 -6.80 -8.53 14.53
N ILE A 43 -6.26 -8.41 13.31
CA ILE A 43 -4.88 -8.85 13.03
C ILE A 43 -3.87 -7.94 13.75
N ALA A 44 -4.09 -6.62 13.77
CA ALA A 44 -3.23 -5.70 14.51
C ALA A 44 -3.21 -6.01 16.02
N GLU A 45 -4.36 -6.26 16.65
CA GLU A 45 -4.45 -6.67 18.05
C GLU A 45 -3.75 -8.01 18.32
N ALA A 46 -3.91 -8.99 17.42
CA ALA A 46 -3.24 -10.28 17.53
C ALA A 46 -1.71 -10.15 17.48
N VAL A 47 -1.18 -9.33 16.55
CA VAL A 47 0.26 -9.03 16.45
C VAL A 47 0.79 -8.40 17.73
N VAL A 48 0.00 -7.56 18.38
CA VAL A 48 0.40 -6.81 19.57
C VAL A 48 0.45 -7.68 20.83
N SER A 49 -0.43 -8.67 20.92
CA SER A 49 -0.49 -9.56 22.07
C SER A 49 0.70 -10.52 22.19
N HIS A 50 1.46 -10.74 21.11
CA HIS A 50 2.52 -11.75 21.02
C HIS A 50 3.94 -11.18 20.89
N ILE A 51 4.13 -9.86 21.01
CA ILE A 51 5.43 -9.22 20.73
C ILE A 51 5.97 -8.45 21.94
N ASP A 52 7.16 -8.85 22.38
CA ASP A 52 7.90 -8.20 23.47
C ASP A 52 9.09 -7.34 23.01
N SER A 53 9.49 -7.42 21.73
CA SER A 53 10.67 -6.74 21.19
C SER A 53 10.32 -5.66 20.16
N PRO A 54 10.86 -4.42 20.27
CA PRO A 54 10.62 -3.32 19.32
C PRO A 54 10.96 -3.67 17.86
N TRP A 55 12.02 -4.45 17.65
CA TRP A 55 12.47 -4.85 16.31
C TRP A 55 11.52 -5.86 15.65
N ILE A 56 10.98 -6.78 16.45
CA ILE A 56 10.01 -7.76 15.99
C ILE A 56 8.67 -7.06 15.72
N PHE A 57 8.30 -6.08 16.54
CA PHE A 57 7.12 -5.24 16.33
C PHE A 57 7.21 -4.50 14.99
N LEU A 58 8.31 -3.78 14.74
CA LEU A 58 8.50 -3.05 13.48
C LEU A 58 8.44 -3.99 12.26
N LEU A 59 9.08 -5.15 12.32
CA LEU A 59 9.03 -6.11 11.22
C LEU A 59 7.62 -6.65 10.98
N ALA A 60 6.92 -7.06 12.04
CA ALA A 60 5.56 -7.57 11.95
C ALA A 60 4.59 -6.52 11.41
N VAL A 61 4.73 -5.27 11.84
CA VAL A 61 3.91 -4.16 11.37
C VAL A 61 4.21 -3.81 9.91
N ASN A 62 5.47 -3.82 9.48
CA ASN A 62 5.80 -3.63 8.05
C ASN A 62 5.11 -4.71 7.19
N ILE A 63 5.23 -5.98 7.56
CA ILE A 63 4.59 -7.09 6.83
C ILE A 63 3.06 -6.92 6.82
N LEU A 64 2.47 -6.61 7.97
CA LEU A 64 1.04 -6.38 8.10
C LEU A 64 0.56 -5.22 7.23
N LEU A 65 1.27 -4.09 7.24
CA LEU A 65 0.93 -2.90 6.46
C LEU A 65 1.09 -3.14 4.96
N LEU A 66 2.11 -3.91 4.53
CA LEU A 66 2.23 -4.34 3.13
C LEU A 66 1.02 -5.18 2.73
N ILE A 67 0.61 -6.13 3.56
CA ILE A 67 -0.54 -6.98 3.29
C ILE A 67 -1.81 -6.16 3.22
N ILE A 68 -2.06 -5.29 4.20
CA ILE A 68 -3.26 -4.46 4.22
C ILE A 68 -3.27 -3.49 3.02
N GLY A 69 -2.13 -2.88 2.71
CA GLY A 69 -1.99 -1.95 1.57
C GLY A 69 -2.26 -2.60 0.21
N MET A 70 -2.17 -3.93 0.09
CA MET A 70 -2.58 -4.64 -1.13
C MET A 70 -4.09 -4.64 -1.34
N PHE A 71 -4.89 -4.65 -0.26
CA PHE A 71 -6.35 -4.77 -0.34
C PHE A 71 -7.08 -3.45 -0.10
N MET A 72 -6.47 -2.53 0.66
CA MET A 72 -7.12 -1.31 1.12
C MET A 72 -6.52 -0.06 0.49
N ASP A 73 -7.36 0.96 0.32
CA ASP A 73 -6.92 2.32 0.06
C ASP A 73 -6.00 2.82 1.19
N ILE A 74 -4.95 3.56 0.81
CA ILE A 74 -4.00 4.24 1.70
C ILE A 74 -4.74 5.09 2.74
N ILE A 75 -5.77 5.85 2.35
CA ILE A 75 -6.51 6.74 3.25
C ILE A 75 -7.31 5.91 4.26
N SER A 76 -8.11 4.94 3.79
CA SER A 76 -8.88 4.04 4.65
C SER A 76 -7.98 3.29 5.64
N ALA A 77 -6.87 2.71 5.16
CA ALA A 77 -5.95 1.97 6.00
C ALA A 77 -5.28 2.86 7.06
N THR A 78 -4.84 4.06 6.67
CA THR A 78 -4.22 5.01 7.61
C THR A 78 -5.21 5.44 8.70
N LEU A 79 -6.46 5.76 8.34
CA LEU A 79 -7.48 6.20 9.31
C LEU A 79 -7.80 5.14 10.36
N ILE A 80 -7.80 3.86 9.96
CA ILE A 80 -8.15 2.75 10.86
C ILE A 80 -6.95 2.32 11.69
N LEU A 81 -5.78 2.17 11.07
CA LEU A 81 -4.60 1.61 11.71
C LEU A 81 -3.87 2.60 12.61
N THR A 82 -3.92 3.90 12.29
CA THR A 82 -3.26 4.94 13.11
C THR A 82 -3.70 4.90 14.57
N PRO A 83 -5.00 4.97 14.93
CA PRO A 83 -5.42 4.96 16.33
C PRO A 83 -5.08 3.64 17.06
N ILE A 84 -4.95 2.53 16.31
CA ILE A 84 -4.57 1.22 16.87
C ILE A 84 -3.08 1.20 17.21
N PHE A 85 -2.23 1.71 16.32
CA PHE A 85 -0.77 1.68 16.50
C PHE A 85 -0.23 2.79 17.39
N LEU A 86 -0.84 3.98 17.40
CA LEU A 86 -0.39 5.13 18.21
C LEU A 86 -0.11 4.79 19.69
N PRO A 87 -1.01 4.10 20.44
CA PRO A 87 -0.77 3.77 21.85
C PRO A 87 0.33 2.71 22.05
N LEU A 88 0.79 2.06 20.97
CA LEU A 88 1.82 1.01 21.00
C LEU A 88 3.20 1.58 20.74
N LEU A 89 3.29 2.66 19.95
CA LEU A 89 4.55 3.36 19.70
C LEU A 89 5.19 3.84 21.00
N SER A 90 4.38 4.36 21.92
CA SER A 90 4.84 4.80 23.24
C SER A 90 5.35 3.65 24.11
N LYS A 91 4.82 2.43 23.96
CA LYS A 91 5.30 1.24 24.68
C LYS A 91 6.66 0.76 24.18
N PHE A 92 6.89 0.83 22.87
CA PHE A 92 8.13 0.37 22.24
C PHE A 92 9.19 1.47 22.06
N GLY A 93 8.91 2.70 22.50
CA GLY A 93 9.82 3.84 22.38
C GLY A 93 10.06 4.28 20.93
N ILE A 94 9.09 4.01 20.04
CA ILE A 94 9.17 4.37 18.62
C ILE A 94 8.60 5.77 18.45
N ASP A 95 9.30 6.61 17.69
CA ASP A 95 8.83 7.95 17.39
C ASP A 95 7.65 7.93 16.40
N THR A 96 6.62 8.73 16.70
CA THR A 96 5.40 8.83 15.90
C THR A 96 5.64 9.32 14.47
N MET A 97 6.57 10.25 14.24
CA MET A 97 6.93 10.68 12.88
C MET A 97 7.59 9.55 12.10
N HIS A 98 8.51 8.82 12.74
CA HIS A 98 9.17 7.70 12.10
C HIS A 98 8.16 6.64 11.68
N PHE A 99 7.24 6.30 12.59
CA PHE A 99 6.18 5.35 12.30
C PHE A 99 5.21 5.84 11.22
N GLY A 100 4.81 7.11 11.25
CA GLY A 100 3.93 7.69 10.23
C GLY A 100 4.55 7.62 8.83
N LEU A 101 5.85 7.89 8.71
CA LEU A 101 6.56 7.72 7.45
C LEU A 101 6.60 6.25 7.02
N LEU A 102 6.96 5.34 7.94
CA LEU A 102 6.95 3.89 7.65
C LEU A 102 5.56 3.43 7.20
N MET A 103 4.50 3.87 7.85
CA MET A 103 3.12 3.54 7.48
C MET A 103 2.79 4.02 6.08
N THR A 104 3.13 5.26 5.74
CA THR A 104 2.88 5.84 4.41
C THR A 104 3.63 5.08 3.32
N ILE A 105 4.90 4.74 3.57
CA ILE A 105 5.72 4.01 2.60
C ILE A 105 5.21 2.57 2.45
N ASN A 106 4.91 1.85 3.54
CA ASN A 106 4.37 0.49 3.46
C ASN A 106 3.07 0.44 2.67
N LEU A 107 2.12 1.31 2.99
CA LEU A 107 0.83 1.35 2.30
C LEU A 107 0.99 1.73 0.82
N GLY A 108 1.89 2.66 0.50
CA GLY A 108 2.22 3.02 -0.88
C GLY A 108 2.84 1.86 -1.67
N ILE A 109 3.72 1.07 -1.05
CA ILE A 109 4.30 -0.14 -1.67
C ILE A 109 3.22 -1.21 -1.83
N GLY A 110 2.39 -1.44 -0.80
CA GLY A 110 1.27 -2.38 -0.86
C GLY A 110 0.30 -2.06 -1.99
N TYR A 111 -0.02 -0.78 -2.19
CA TYR A 111 -0.91 -0.31 -3.26
C TYR A 111 -0.34 -0.54 -4.68
N CYS A 112 0.99 -0.67 -4.78
CA CYS A 112 1.70 -1.02 -6.00
C CYS A 112 1.97 -2.53 -6.15
N THR A 113 1.68 -3.33 -5.13
CA THR A 113 2.02 -4.76 -5.08
C THR A 113 0.85 -5.62 -5.62
N PRO A 114 1.10 -6.62 -6.50
CA PRO A 114 0.09 -7.60 -6.90
C PRO A 114 -0.33 -8.41 -5.65
N PRO A 115 -1.63 -8.57 -5.31
CA PRO A 115 -2.68 -9.15 -6.16
C PRO A 115 -3.82 -8.20 -6.62
N LEU A 116 -4.07 -7.09 -5.92
CA LEU A 116 -5.18 -6.16 -6.20
C LEU A 116 -4.73 -4.72 -6.46
N GLY A 117 -3.43 -4.43 -6.54
CA GLY A 117 -2.88 -3.08 -6.69
C GLY A 117 -3.55 -2.27 -7.81
N VAL A 118 -4.45 -1.36 -7.44
CA VAL A 118 -5.27 -0.57 -8.38
C VAL A 118 -4.39 0.23 -9.33
N SER A 119 -3.23 0.68 -8.85
CA SER A 119 -2.19 1.33 -9.65
C SER A 119 -1.69 0.47 -10.82
N LEU A 120 -1.53 -0.84 -10.63
CA LEU A 120 -1.12 -1.79 -11.68
C LEU A 120 -2.21 -1.97 -12.74
N TYR A 121 -3.48 -1.98 -12.32
CA TYR A 121 -4.62 -2.07 -13.24
C TYR A 121 -4.74 -0.82 -14.12
N ILE A 122 -4.61 0.37 -13.53
CA ILE A 122 -4.64 1.64 -14.27
C ILE A 122 -3.44 1.75 -15.22
N SER A 123 -2.25 1.35 -14.76
CA SER A 123 -1.06 1.34 -15.61
C SER A 123 -1.18 0.33 -16.76
N GLY A 124 -1.77 -0.84 -16.53
CA GLY A 124 -2.04 -1.83 -17.57
C GLY A 124 -3.04 -1.35 -18.62
N ALA A 125 -4.08 -0.62 -18.19
CA ALA A 125 -5.04 0.02 -19.10
C ALA A 125 -4.36 1.02 -20.05
N THR A 126 -3.36 1.76 -19.54
CA THR A 126 -2.66 2.79 -20.32
C THR A 126 -1.72 2.18 -21.37
N VAL A 127 -1.15 1.01 -21.08
CA VAL A 127 -0.13 0.35 -21.93
C VAL A 127 -0.75 -0.71 -22.86
N ASP A 128 -2.06 -0.98 -22.74
CA ASP A 128 -2.80 -2.02 -23.48
C ASP A 128 -2.12 -3.41 -23.40
N ARG A 129 -1.63 -3.74 -22.19
CA ARG A 129 -0.97 -5.02 -21.91
C ARG A 129 -1.68 -5.75 -20.79
N ASN A 130 -1.66 -7.08 -20.86
CA ASN A 130 -2.22 -7.94 -19.82
C ASN A 130 -1.67 -7.56 -18.45
N LEU A 131 -2.54 -7.51 -17.44
CA LEU A 131 -2.19 -7.23 -16.05
C LEU A 131 -1.01 -8.10 -15.57
N LEU A 132 -1.00 -9.39 -15.92
CA LEU A 132 0.09 -10.30 -15.57
C LEU A 132 1.46 -9.81 -16.06
N TYR A 133 1.51 -9.18 -17.24
CA TYR A 133 2.74 -8.64 -17.81
C TYR A 133 3.22 -7.42 -17.02
N VAL A 134 2.30 -6.53 -16.65
CA VAL A 134 2.61 -5.33 -15.86
C VAL A 134 3.02 -5.70 -14.44
N SER A 135 2.26 -6.60 -13.78
CA SER A 135 2.59 -7.11 -12.45
C SER A 135 3.98 -7.71 -12.39
N ARG A 136 4.36 -8.52 -13.39
CA ARG A 136 5.72 -9.11 -13.46
C ARG A 136 6.80 -8.07 -13.71
N SER A 137 6.48 -7.02 -14.46
CA SER A 137 7.41 -5.92 -14.75
C SER A 137 7.68 -5.03 -13.53
N VAL A 138 6.74 -4.95 -12.59
CA VAL A 138 6.86 -4.12 -11.38
C VAL A 138 7.58 -4.85 -10.23
N ILE A 139 7.66 -6.18 -10.24
CA ILE A 139 8.44 -6.98 -9.26
C ILE A 139 9.86 -6.44 -8.99
N PRO A 140 10.72 -6.15 -9.99
CA PRO A 140 12.06 -5.62 -9.72
C PRO A 140 12.03 -4.27 -8.99
N PHE A 141 11.03 -3.43 -9.27
CA PHE A 141 10.85 -2.16 -8.57
C PHE A 141 10.36 -2.37 -7.13
N LEU A 142 9.45 -3.32 -6.91
CA LEU A 142 8.99 -3.70 -5.57
C LEU A 142 10.13 -4.24 -4.70
N LEU A 143 11.03 -5.04 -5.26
CA LEU A 143 12.20 -5.53 -4.52
C LEU A 143 13.11 -4.40 -4.05
N ILE A 144 13.31 -3.37 -4.88
CA ILE A 144 14.08 -2.19 -4.50
C ILE A 144 13.34 -1.41 -3.41
N GLN A 145 12.02 -1.22 -3.55
CA GLN A 145 11.22 -0.52 -2.54
C GLN A 145 11.20 -1.25 -1.19
N ILE A 146 11.09 -2.57 -1.18
CA ILE A 146 11.18 -3.40 0.03
C ILE A 146 12.58 -3.31 0.63
N GLY A 147 13.64 -3.29 -0.20
CA GLY A 147 15.01 -3.07 0.27
C GLY A 147 15.17 -1.72 0.97
N ILE A 148 14.66 -0.65 0.36
CA ILE A 148 14.65 0.70 0.95
C ILE A 148 13.83 0.71 2.24
N LEU A 149 12.64 0.09 2.25
CA LEU A 149 11.77 0.00 3.42
C LEU A 149 12.49 -0.66 4.61
N MET A 150 13.21 -1.75 4.38
CA MET A 150 14.01 -2.40 5.42
C MET A 150 15.11 -1.46 5.93
N VAL A 151 15.84 -0.78 5.04
CA VAL A 151 16.85 0.21 5.45
C VAL A 151 16.23 1.33 6.29
N LEU A 152 15.10 1.88 5.87
CA LEU A 152 14.41 2.94 6.61
C LEU A 152 13.86 2.43 7.95
N THR A 153 13.40 1.18 8.03
CA THR A 153 12.89 0.58 9.27
C THR A 153 13.99 0.40 10.32
N TYR A 154 15.18 -0.04 9.90
CA TYR A 154 16.29 -0.28 10.83
C TYR A 154 17.17 0.96 11.07
N TRP A 155 17.13 1.94 10.17
CA TRP A 155 17.93 3.17 10.25
C TRP A 155 17.06 4.41 10.47
N SER A 156 16.47 4.50 11.66
CA SER A 156 15.59 5.62 12.04
C SER A 156 16.26 6.99 11.98
N ASP A 157 17.56 7.09 12.25
CA ASP A 157 18.29 8.36 12.18
C ASP A 157 18.39 8.93 10.76
N LEU A 158 18.41 8.10 9.71
CA LEU A 158 18.41 8.57 8.31
C LEU A 158 17.07 9.24 7.96
N VAL A 159 15.98 8.65 8.46
CA VAL A 159 14.62 9.15 8.31
C VAL A 159 14.42 10.44 9.09
N MET A 160 14.95 10.50 10.31
CA MET A 160 14.82 11.64 11.22
C MET A 160 15.78 12.78 10.90
N LEU A 161 16.80 12.56 10.07
CA LEU A 161 17.81 13.57 9.77
C LEU A 161 17.20 14.81 9.14
N LEU A 162 16.31 14.64 8.16
CA LEU A 162 15.60 15.75 7.50
C LEU A 162 14.57 16.42 8.42
N PRO A 163 13.68 15.69 9.12
CA PRO A 163 12.79 16.27 10.13
C PRO A 163 13.53 17.06 11.20
N ARG A 164 14.64 16.55 11.77
CA ARG A 164 15.45 17.30 12.74
C ARG A 164 16.09 18.55 12.13
N LEU A 165 16.54 18.50 10.88
CA LEU A 165 17.12 19.66 10.21
C LEU A 165 16.10 20.77 9.89
N VAL A 166 14.83 20.41 9.66
CA VAL A 166 13.76 21.34 9.29
C VAL A 166 12.94 21.81 10.50
N TYR A 167 12.69 20.93 11.48
CA TYR A 167 11.89 21.23 12.66
C TYR A 167 12.71 21.54 13.92
N GLY A 168 14.05 21.38 13.89
CA GLY A 168 14.97 21.69 14.99
C GLY A 168 15.35 20.48 15.83
#